data_AF-A0A0K9FHQ3-F1
#
_entry.id   AF-A0A0K9FHQ3-F1
#
_cell.length_a   1.000
_cell.length_b   1.000
_cell.length_c   1.000
_cell.angle_alpha   90.00
_cell.angle_beta   90.00
_cell.angle_gamma   90.00
#
_symmetry.space_group_name_H-M   'P 1'
#
loop_
_entity.id
_entity.type
_entity.pdbx_description
1 polymer ?
#
loop_
_entity_poly.entity_id
_entity_poly.type
_entity_poly.pdbx_seq_one_letter_code
_entity_poly.pdbx_strand_id
1 'polypeptide(L)'
;MDVPFGEEMSEAFVDLAKSINEEPGMIWKIWTENAATKEAGGVYLFETKTDAEKYLTMHSERLASFGITDIRVKIFEVNEVLSTINNAPIK
;
A
#
# COMPACT_ATOMS: atom_id res chain seq x y z
N MET A 1 -3.00 12.30 14.95
CA MET A 1 -3.91 11.16 15.21
C MET A 1 -3.01 9.95 15.33
N ASP A 2 -3.05 9.20 16.44
CA ASP A 2 -2.26 7.97 16.53
C ASP A 2 -2.95 6.92 15.66
N VAL A 3 -2.24 6.41 14.65
CA VAL A 3 -2.73 5.32 13.79
C VAL A 3 -2.73 4.04 14.63
N PRO A 4 -3.79 3.21 14.59
CA PRO A 4 -3.79 1.93 15.30
C PRO A 4 -2.72 0.98 14.73
N PHE A 5 -2.24 0.05 15.54
CA PHE A 5 -1.21 -0.95 15.19
C PHE A 5 -1.70 -2.36 15.50
N GLY A 6 -1.11 -3.37 14.85
CA GLY A 6 -1.41 -4.79 15.05
C GLY A 6 -2.88 -5.15 14.78
N GLU A 7 -3.50 -5.80 15.76
CA GLU A 7 -4.90 -6.25 15.65
C GLU A 7 -5.88 -5.08 15.49
N GLU A 8 -5.67 -3.99 16.23
CA GLU A 8 -6.51 -2.79 16.11
C GLU A 8 -6.43 -2.18 14.69
N MET A 9 -5.25 -2.23 14.05
CA MET A 9 -5.09 -1.80 12.66
C MET A 9 -5.90 -2.69 11.72
N SER A 10 -5.88 -4.00 11.97
CA SER A 10 -6.58 -4.99 11.15
C SER A 10 -8.10 -4.81 11.23
N GLU A 11 -8.63 -4.58 12.44
CA GLU A 11 -10.05 -4.30 12.65
C GLU A 11 -10.48 -2.97 12.01
N ALA A 12 -9.70 -1.90 12.22
CA ALA A 12 -10.03 -0.57 11.72
C ALA A 12 -9.98 -0.46 10.19
N PHE A 13 -9.09 -1.21 9.53
CA PHE A 13 -8.84 -1.08 8.09
C PHE A 13 -9.25 -2.29 7.26
N VAL A 14 -10.05 -3.22 7.80
CA VAL A 14 -10.50 -4.41 7.05
C VAL A 14 -11.25 -4.05 5.76
N ASP A 15 -12.16 -3.08 5.80
CA ASP A 15 -12.94 -2.70 4.60
C ASP A 15 -12.09 -1.87 3.64
N LEU A 16 -11.13 -1.10 4.16
CA LEU A 16 -10.12 -0.46 3.33
C LEU A 16 -9.28 -1.52 2.59
N ALA A 17 -8.82 -2.57 3.27
CA ALA A 17 -8.07 -3.66 2.66
C ALA A 17 -8.87 -4.37 1.55
N LYS A 18 -10.18 -4.59 1.75
CA LYS A 18 -11.05 -5.13 0.70
C LYS A 18 -11.17 -4.19 -0.50
N SER A 19 -11.44 -2.90 -0.27
CA SER A 19 -11.61 -1.93 -1.36
C SER A 19 -10.37 -1.79 -2.25
N ILE A 20 -9.17 -1.98 -1.68
CA ILE A 20 -7.92 -1.90 -2.45
C ILE A 20 -7.87 -2.99 -3.54
N ASN A 21 -8.43 -4.18 -3.29
CA ASN A 21 -8.46 -5.26 -4.28
C ASN A 21 -9.39 -4.96 -5.47
N GLU A 22 -10.25 -3.95 -5.36
CA GLU A 22 -11.16 -3.52 -6.43
C GLU A 22 -10.55 -2.45 -7.34
N GLU A 23 -9.34 -1.97 -7.02
CA GLU A 23 -8.67 -0.94 -7.78
C GLU A 23 -8.10 -1.50 -9.09
N PRO A 24 -8.21 -0.76 -10.21
CA PRO A 24 -7.70 -1.21 -11.51
C PRO A 24 -6.22 -1.61 -11.44
N GLY A 25 -5.89 -2.75 -12.03
CA GLY A 25 -4.53 -3.25 -12.11
C GLY A 25 -3.90 -3.65 -10.78
N MET A 26 -4.64 -3.65 -9.66
CA MET A 26 -4.11 -4.06 -8.35
C MET A 26 -3.85 -5.56 -8.32
N ILE A 27 -2.61 -5.98 -8.02
CA ILE A 27 -2.25 -7.40 -7.89
C ILE A 27 -2.21 -7.81 -6.41
N TRP A 28 -1.42 -7.12 -5.59
CA TRP A 28 -1.35 -7.36 -4.15
C TRP A 28 -0.74 -6.18 -3.39
N LYS A 29 -1.04 -6.14 -2.08
CA LYS A 29 -0.46 -5.21 -1.11
C LYS A 29 0.16 -5.99 0.05
N ILE A 30 1.34 -5.57 0.48
CA ILE A 30 1.89 -5.88 1.80
C ILE A 30 1.60 -4.69 2.70
N TRP A 31 0.87 -4.90 3.79
CA TRP A 31 0.71 -3.91 4.85
C TRP A 31 1.98 -3.86 5.70
N THR A 32 2.48 -2.66 5.98
CA THR A 32 3.69 -2.47 6.78
C THR A 32 3.38 -1.57 7.96
N GLU A 33 3.92 -1.90 9.12
CA GLU A 33 3.75 -1.11 10.34
C GLU A 33 5.00 -1.17 11.21
N ASN A 34 5.28 -0.08 11.91
CA ASN A 34 6.34 0.05 12.89
C ASN A 34 5.83 0.93 14.03
N ALA A 35 5.28 0.29 15.07
CA ALA A 35 4.75 0.98 16.24
C ALA A 35 5.82 1.79 16.99
N ALA A 36 7.09 1.37 16.96
CA ALA A 36 8.17 2.05 17.66
C ALA A 36 8.51 3.41 17.04
N THR A 37 8.45 3.53 15.72
CA THR A 37 8.65 4.81 15.00
C THR A 37 7.34 5.50 14.63
N LYS A 38 6.19 4.89 14.97
CA LYS A 38 4.84 5.33 14.59
C LYS A 38 4.64 5.47 13.08
N GLU A 39 5.19 4.54 12.31
CA GLU A 39 5.10 4.54 10.85
C GLU A 39 4.21 3.38 10.37
N ALA A 40 3.32 3.67 9.42
CA ALA A 40 2.51 2.66 8.74
C ALA A 40 2.51 2.94 7.23
N GLY A 41 2.25 1.91 6.43
CA GLY A 41 2.26 2.05 4.98
C GLY A 41 1.95 0.75 4.26
N GLY A 42 2.50 0.63 3.05
CA GLY A 42 2.47 -0.64 2.33
C GLY A 42 3.35 -0.65 1.09
N VAL A 43 3.61 -1.86 0.63
CA VAL A 43 4.23 -2.13 -0.67
C VAL A 43 3.16 -2.69 -1.58
N TYR A 44 3.07 -2.17 -2.79
CA TYR A 44 2.00 -2.48 -3.74
C TYR A 44 2.61 -2.99 -5.04
N LEU A 45 1.96 -3.96 -5.66
CA LEU A 45 2.23 -4.36 -7.03
C LEU A 45 1.00 -4.08 -7.89
N PHE A 46 1.23 -3.37 -9.00
CA PHE A 46 0.23 -3.07 -10.01
C PHE A 46 0.66 -3.63 -11.37
N GLU A 47 -0.30 -3.96 -12.21
CA GLU A 47 -0.09 -4.41 -13.60
C GLU A 47 0.63 -3.35 -14.44
N THR A 48 0.29 -2.08 -14.25
CA THR A 48 0.88 -0.97 -15.01
C THR A 48 1.26 0.19 -14.12
N LYS A 49 2.26 0.95 -14.58
CA LYS A 49 2.65 2.22 -13.96
C LYS A 49 1.48 3.22 -13.90
N THR A 50 0.69 3.27 -14.97
CA THR A 50 -0.48 4.17 -15.05
C THR A 50 -1.49 3.88 -13.94
N ASP A 51 -1.75 2.60 -13.65
CA ASP A 51 -2.69 2.22 -12.60
C ASP A 51 -2.13 2.53 -11.20
N ALA A 52 -0.82 2.31 -10.99
CA ALA A 52 -0.14 2.72 -9.76
C ALA A 52 -0.22 4.25 -9.52
N GLU A 53 -0.05 5.06 -10.57
CA GLU A 53 -0.14 6.53 -10.48
C GLU A 53 -1.57 7.03 -10.19
N LYS A 54 -2.58 6.40 -10.80
CA LYS A 54 -3.99 6.69 -10.49
C LYS A 54 -4.33 6.33 -9.05
N TYR A 55 -3.92 5.14 -8.61
CA TYR A 55 -4.14 4.70 -7.23
C TYR A 55 -3.44 5.64 -6.24
N LEU A 56 -2.19 6.05 -6.52
CA LEU A 56 -1.48 7.02 -5.70
C LEU A 56 -2.27 8.31 -5.54
N THR A 57 -2.80 8.86 -6.64
CA THR A 57 -3.58 10.10 -6.61
C THR A 57 -4.81 9.97 -5.71
N MET A 58 -5.67 8.98 -5.98
CA MET A 58 -6.86 8.71 -5.17
C MET A 58 -6.53 8.40 -3.71
N HIS A 59 -5.54 7.55 -3.48
CA HIS A 59 -5.23 7.10 -2.12
C HIS A 59 -4.64 8.24 -1.28
N SER A 60 -3.88 9.15 -1.89
CA SER A 60 -3.38 10.36 -1.23
C SER A 60 -4.51 11.26 -0.75
N GLU A 61 -5.55 11.47 -1.57
CA GLU A 61 -6.74 12.23 -1.19
C GLU A 61 -7.50 11.54 -0.04
N ARG A 62 -7.66 10.21 -0.12
CA ARG A 62 -8.27 9.41 0.95
C ARG A 62 -7.50 9.53 2.25
N LEU A 63 -6.16 9.42 2.23
CA LEU A 63 -5.32 9.55 3.42
C LEU A 63 -5.38 10.96 3.99
N ALA A 64 -5.40 11.99 3.14
CA ALA A 64 -5.59 13.37 3.57
C ALA A 64 -6.94 13.57 4.28
N SER A 65 -8.01 12.90 3.82
CA SER A 65 -9.32 12.91 4.49
C SER A 65 -9.30 12.30 5.90
N PHE A 66 -8.32 11.42 6.18
CA PHE A 66 -8.06 10.86 7.52
C PHE A 66 -7.08 11.72 8.34
N GLY A 67 -6.65 12.86 7.82
CA GLY A 67 -5.66 13.75 8.46
C GLY A 67 -4.21 13.32 8.28
N ILE A 68 -3.93 12.39 7.36
CA ILE A 68 -2.58 11.92 7.03
C ILE A 68 -2.08 12.69 5.80
N THR A 69 -1.18 13.65 6.02
CA THR A 69 -0.76 14.59 4.96
C THR A 69 0.72 14.49 4.57
N ASP A 70 1.58 13.94 5.44
CA ASP A 70 3.02 13.80 5.19
C ASP A 70 3.38 12.38 4.70
N ILE A 71 2.77 11.99 3.58
CA ILE A 71 3.01 10.67 2.98
C ILE A 71 4.31 10.68 2.16
N ARG A 72 5.07 9.58 2.23
CA ARG A 72 6.27 9.37 1.42
C ARG A 72 6.01 8.25 0.44
N VAL A 73 6.10 8.54 -0.86
CA VAL A 73 5.80 7.57 -1.91
C VAL A 73 6.90 7.53 -2.95
N LYS A 74 7.17 6.33 -3.49
CA LYS A 74 8.05 6.09 -4.63
C LYS A 74 7.41 5.05 -5.53
N ILE A 75 7.59 5.22 -6.85
CA ILE A 75 7.18 4.25 -7.87
C ILE A 75 8.44 3.73 -8.55
N PHE A 76 8.54 2.41 -8.65
CA PHE A 76 9.67 1.71 -9.27
C PHE A 76 9.16 0.65 -10.24
N GLU A 77 10.01 0.27 -11.19
CA GLU A 77 9.82 -0.94 -11.98
C GLU A 77 10.35 -2.15 -11.21
N VAL A 78 9.71 -3.30 -11.41
CA VAL A 78 10.15 -4.57 -10.82
C VAL A 78 11.23 -5.19 -11.70
N ASN A 79 12.39 -5.53 -11.12
CA ASN A 79 13.35 -6.40 -11.77
C ASN A 79 12.90 -7.86 -11.60
N GLU A 80 12.12 -8.37 -12.55
CA GLU A 80 11.45 -9.67 -12.44
C GLU A 80 12.41 -10.85 -12.23
N VAL A 81 13.57 -10.84 -12.90
CA VAL A 81 14.54 -11.94 -12.82
C VAL A 81 15.11 -12.06 -11.41
N LEU A 82 15.61 -10.96 -10.86
CA LEU A 82 16.16 -10.94 -9.50
C LEU A 82 15.07 -11.21 -8.46
N SER A 83 13.89 -10.64 -8.67
CA SER A 83 12.74 -10.83 -7.78
C SER A 83 12.26 -12.28 -7.74
N THR A 84 12.26 -12.97 -8.88
CA THR A 84 11.94 -14.40 -8.98
C THR A 84 12.94 -15.25 -8.21
N ILE A 85 14.25 -14.96 -8.33
CA ILE A 85 15.30 -15.67 -7.57
C ILE A 85 15.07 -15.55 -6.06
N ASN A 86 14.54 -14.40 -5.60
CA ASN A 86 14.23 -14.15 -4.20
C ASN A 86 12.75 -14.37 -3.84
N ASN A 87 12.03 -15.18 -4.62
CA ASN A 87 10.68 -15.65 -4.34
C ASN A 87 9.62 -14.53 -4.20
N ALA A 88 9.83 -13.39 -4.86
CA ALA A 88 8.83 -12.33 -4.85
C ALA A 88 7.50 -12.83 -5.45
N PRO A 89 6.34 -12.42 -4.89
CA PRO A 89 5.03 -12.87 -5.35
C PRO A 89 4.59 -12.13 -6.62
N ILE A 90 5.39 -12.18 -7.70
CA ILE A 90 5.14 -11.45 -8.95
C ILE A 90 4.37 -12.28 -9.99
N LYS A 91 3.69 -13.35 -9.56
CA LYS A 91 2.96 -14.31 -10.39
C LYS A 91 1.50 -14.39 -10.01
#